data_AF-A0AAD4SEN6-F1
#
_entry.id   AF-A0AAD4SEN6-F1
#
_cell.length_a   1.000
_cell.length_b   1.000
_cell.length_c   1.000
_cell.angle_alpha   90.00
_cell.angle_beta   90.00
_cell.angle_gamma   90.00
#
_symmetry.space_group_name_H-M   'P 1'
#
loop_
_entity.id
_entity.type
_entity.pdbx_description
1 polymer ?
#
loop_
_entity_poly.entity_id
_entity_poly.type
_entity_poly.pdbx_seq_one_letter_code
_entity_poly.pdbx_strand_id
1 'polypeptide(L)' 'EFPTFRINCVCPGWVKTDINYNTGILTTTEGAERIVNLAFVLDDGPSGLYFTSGE' A
#
# COMPACT_ATOMS: atom_id res chain seq x y z
N GLU A 1 -3.63 -22.83 4.06
CA GLU A 1 -2.71 -21.88 3.39
C GLU A 1 -3.32 -21.44 2.07
N PHE A 2 -3.01 -20.22 1.59
CA PHE A 2 -3.55 -19.67 0.33
C PHE A 2 -2.41 -19.30 -0.63
N PRO A 3 -1.67 -20.28 -1.17
CA PRO A 3 -0.44 -20.04 -1.94
C PRO A 3 -0.67 -19.35 -3.29
N THR A 4 -1.90 -19.38 -3.82
CA THR A 4 -2.28 -18.70 -5.06
C THR A 4 -2.72 -17.25 -4.82
N PHE A 5 -3.02 -16.86 -3.58
CA PHE A 5 -3.40 -15.49 -3.26
C PHE A 5 -2.15 -14.64 -3.06
N ARG A 6 -2.23 -13.38 -3.49
CA ARG A 6 -1.21 -12.36 -3.25
C ARG A 6 -1.63 -11.53 -2.05
N ILE A 7 -1.23 -11.99 -0.86
CA ILE A 7 -1.59 -11.38 0.42
C ILE A 7 -0.40 -10.55 0.90
N ASN A 8 -0.52 -9.23 0.92
CA ASN A 8 0.58 -8.35 1.29
C ASN A 8 0.09 -7.21 2.19
N CYS A 9 1.03 -6.59 2.91
CA CYS A 9 0.81 -5.39 3.72
C CYS A 9 1.48 -4.19 3.05
N VAL A 10 0.85 -3.02 3.09
CA VAL A 10 1.40 -1.80 2.48
C VAL A 10 1.24 -0.61 3.43
N CYS A 11 2.29 0.20 3.56
CA CYS A 11 2.22 1.50 4.21
C CYS A 11 1.92 2.58 3.17
N PRO A 12 0.79 3.30 3.28
CA PRO A 12 0.46 4.38 2.34
C PRO A 12 1.32 5.64 2.56
N GLY A 13 2.16 5.66 3.61
CA GLY A 13 2.93 6.83 4.04
C GLY A 13 2.13 7.75 4.96
N TRP A 14 2.65 8.96 5.19
CA TRP A 14 1.99 9.99 6.00
C TRP A 14 1.03 10.83 5.13
N VAL A 15 -0.22 10.39 5.08
CA VAL A 15 -1.26 10.91 4.17
C VAL A 15 -2.21 11.90 4.85
N LYS A 16 -2.58 12.97 4.15
CA LYS A 16 -3.60 13.94 4.57
C LYS A 16 -4.99 13.33 4.53
N THR A 17 -5.41 12.75 5.64
CA THR A 17 -6.76 12.22 5.87
C THR A 17 -7.30 12.72 7.20
N ASP A 18 -8.58 12.47 7.48
CA ASP A 18 -9.20 12.83 8.76
C ASP A 18 -8.50 12.20 9.97
N ILE A 19 -7.92 11.00 9.84
CA ILE A 19 -7.15 10.35 10.92
C ILE A 19 -5.95 11.18 11.37
N ASN A 20 -5.39 11.97 10.44
CA ASN A 20 -4.24 12.83 10.66
C ASN A 20 -4.65 14.31 10.74
N TYR A 21 -5.94 14.62 10.94
CA TYR A 21 -6.46 15.99 10.93
C TYR A 21 -6.06 16.76 9.65
N ASN A 22 -6.05 16.08 8.51
CA ASN A 22 -5.61 16.59 7.21
C ASN A 22 -4.14 17.08 7.19
N THR A 23 -3.31 16.60 8.12
CA THR A 23 -1.84 16.75 8.09
C THR A 23 -1.18 15.56 7.39
N GLY A 24 -0.02 15.77 6.77
CA GLY A 24 0.64 14.78 5.94
C GLY A 24 1.54 15.40 4.87
N ILE A 25 2.53 14.65 4.38
CA ILE A 25 3.31 15.06 3.19
C ILE A 25 2.65 14.59 1.89
N LEU A 26 1.83 13.54 1.94
CA LEU A 26 1.14 12.97 0.77
C LEU A 26 -0.34 13.38 0.75
N THR A 27 -0.88 13.55 -0.44
CA THR A 27 -2.31 13.59 -0.72
C THR A 27 -2.93 12.19 -0.63
N THR A 28 -4.26 12.12 -0.50
CA THR A 28 -5.00 10.85 -0.52
C THR A 28 -4.77 10.06 -1.80
N THR A 29 -4.62 10.75 -2.94
CA THR A 29 -4.35 10.12 -4.24
C THR A 29 -2.96 9.46 -4.27
N GLU A 30 -1.92 10.17 -3.83
CA GLU A 30 -0.55 9.63 -3.77
C GLU A 30 -0.42 8.47 -2.77
N GLY A 31 -1.12 8.54 -1.63
CA GLY A 31 -1.16 7.43 -0.67
C GLY A 31 -1.88 6.20 -1.21
N ALA A 32 -2.99 6.40 -1.95
CA ALA A 32 -3.79 5.33 -2.52
C ALA A 32 -3.08 4.60 -3.68
N GLU A 33 -2.32 5.33 -4.50
CA GLU A 33 -1.58 4.76 -5.64
C GLU A 33 -0.72 3.56 -5.23
N ARG A 34 -0.04 3.63 -4.09
CA ARG A 34 0.78 2.54 -3.54
C ARG A 34 -0.03 1.27 -3.26
N ILE A 35 -1.22 1.44 -2.68
CA ILE A 35 -2.14 0.33 -2.35
C ILE A 35 -2.66 -0.28 -3.65
N VAL A 36 -3.09 0.57 -4.58
CA VAL A 36 -3.68 0.15 -5.84
C VAL A 36 -2.66 -0.60 -6.70
N ASN A 37 -1.42 -0.13 -6.80
CA ASN A 37 -0.35 -0.83 -7.52
C ASN A 37 -0.12 -2.25 -7.01
N LEU A 38 -0.19 -2.46 -5.68
CA LEU A 38 -0.04 -3.78 -5.08
C LEU A 38 -1.29 -4.67 -5.31
N ALA A 39 -2.48 -4.07 -5.40
CA ALA A 39 -3.70 -4.80 -5.72
C ALA A 39 -3.74 -5.32 -7.17
N PHE A 40 -2.94 -4.73 -8.07
CA PHE A 40 -2.84 -5.11 -9.47
C PHE A 40 -1.61 -5.97 -9.80
N VAL A 41 -0.88 -6.52 -8.81
CA VAL A 41 0.22 -7.44 -9.10
C VAL A 41 -0.28 -8.71 -9.80
N LEU A 42 0.52 -9.22 -10.72
CA LEU A 42 0.21 -10.43 -11.47
C LEU A 42 0.27 -11.68 -10.56
N ASP A 43 -0.24 -12.79 -11.09
CA ASP A 43 -0.29 -14.07 -10.40
C ASP A 43 1.09 -14.65 -10.05
N ASP A 44 2.19 -14.14 -10.60
CA ASP A 44 3.58 -14.49 -10.22
C ASP A 44 4.22 -13.46 -9.28
N GLY A 45 3.43 -12.48 -8.81
CA GLY A 45 3.88 -11.41 -7.93
C GLY A 45 4.14 -11.82 -6.47
N PRO A 46 4.62 -10.87 -5.66
CA PRO A 46 4.96 -11.10 -4.26
C PRO A 46 3.74 -11.50 -3.41
N SER A 47 3.97 -12.30 -2.38
CA SER A 47 2.99 -12.64 -1.36
C SER A 47 3.69 -12.78 -0.01
N GLY A 48 3.05 -12.35 1.06
CA GLY A 48 3.56 -12.38 2.43
C GLY A 48 4.55 -11.27 2.77
N LEU A 49 4.62 -10.18 1.99
CA LEU A 49 5.58 -9.09 2.19
C LEU A 49 4.93 -7.81 2.75
N TYR A 50 5.77 -6.94 3.30
CA TYR A 50 5.42 -5.58 3.71
C TYR A 50 6.14 -4.57 2.81
N PHE A 51 5.39 -3.59 2.29
CA PHE A 51 5.89 -2.57 1.37
C PHE A 51 5.80 -1.18 2.02
N THR A 52 6.88 -0.42 2.03
CA THR A 52 6.94 0.95 2.60
C THR A 52 7.75 1.90 1.73
N SER A 53 7.73 3.20 2.01
CA SER A 53 8.60 4.16 1.32
C SER A 53 10.03 4.04 1.83
N GLY A 54 10.92 3.46 1.02
CA GLY A 54 12.36 3.44 1.26
C GLY A 54 13.00 2.05 1.41
N GLU A 55 12.21 0.99 1.55
CA GLU A 55 12.65 -0.41 1.69
C GLU A 55 11.61 -1.35 1.07
#